data_AF-A0A1J5PT15-F1
#
_entry.id   AF-A0A1J5PT15-F1
#
_cell.length_a   1.000
_cell.length_b   1.000
_cell.length_c   1.000
_cell.angle_alpha   90.00
_cell.angle_beta   90.00
_cell.angle_gamma   90.00
#
_symmetry.space_group_name_H-M   'P 1'
#
loop_
_entity.id
_entity.type
_entity.pdbx_description
1 polymer ?
#
loop_
_entity_poly.entity_id
_entity_poly.type
_entity_poly.pdbx_seq_one_letter_code
_entity_poly.pdbx_strand_id
1 'polypeptide(L)'
;MQDYKFEDIFPGSRIIDIHEYLLEKGITLANAGAFLFHDPCHSPMKLQEPLKTVKALLGDNVIQSDRCCGEAGTLALNRPDVSTQVRFRKEEEILKGEAQLRQLPGVGAKDNLKILTSCPACLQGLSRFGEDLQSGLLQADYIVVEMAHQILGEQWLPDYVKRANEGGIERVLV
;
A
#
# COMPACT_ATOMS: atom_id res chain seq x y z
N MET A 1 -12.16 -10.22 14.42
CA MET A 1 -12.10 -8.75 14.63
C MET A 1 -13.46 -8.37 15.20
N GLN A 2 -13.50 -7.69 16.33
CA GLN A 2 -14.73 -7.47 17.12
C GLN A 2 -15.73 -6.60 16.34
N ASP A 3 -17.03 -6.89 16.45
CA ASP A 3 -18.10 -6.05 15.90
C ASP A 3 -18.07 -4.69 16.61
N TYR A 4 -17.58 -3.66 15.91
CA TYR A 4 -17.60 -2.29 16.42
C TYR A 4 -19.04 -1.77 16.40
N LYS A 5 -19.61 -1.49 17.57
CA LYS A 5 -20.94 -0.90 17.70
C LYS A 5 -20.94 0.61 17.45
N PHE A 6 -20.37 1.03 16.32
CA PHE A 6 -20.25 2.46 15.99
C PHE A 6 -21.62 3.13 15.87
N GLU A 7 -22.64 2.37 15.48
CA GLU A 7 -24.02 2.82 15.31
C GLU A 7 -24.71 3.20 16.62
N ASP A 8 -24.24 2.67 17.76
CA ASP A 8 -24.73 3.04 19.09
C ASP A 8 -24.27 4.47 19.47
N ILE A 9 -23.17 4.95 18.88
CA ILE A 9 -22.60 6.29 19.13
C ILE A 9 -22.99 7.25 18.00
N PHE A 10 -22.95 6.77 16.75
CA PHE A 10 -23.21 7.54 15.54
C PHE A 10 -24.23 6.78 14.67
N PRO A 11 -25.54 6.96 14.92
CA PRO A 11 -26.58 6.25 14.17
C PRO A 11 -26.48 6.48 12.66
N GLY A 12 -26.56 5.39 11.87
CA GLY A 12 -26.46 5.44 10.41
C GLY A 12 -25.05 5.67 9.87
N SER A 13 -24.02 5.68 10.73
CA SER A 13 -22.62 5.67 10.30
C SER A 13 -22.22 4.29 9.76
N ARG A 14 -21.20 4.27 8.90
CA ARG A 14 -20.54 3.03 8.48
C ARG A 14 -19.03 3.15 8.62
N ILE A 15 -18.38 2.01 8.82
CA ILE A 15 -16.93 1.90 8.72
C ILE A 15 -16.61 1.31 7.35
N ILE A 16 -15.74 1.99 6.61
CA ILE A 16 -15.27 1.57 5.29
C ILE A 16 -13.79 1.92 5.18
N ASP A 17 -13.02 1.05 4.54
CA ASP A 17 -11.63 1.36 4.22
C ASP A 17 -11.55 2.41 3.11
N ILE A 18 -10.51 3.25 3.14
CA ILE A 18 -10.36 4.34 2.17
C ILE A 18 -10.30 3.85 0.72
N HIS A 19 -9.69 2.69 0.45
CA HIS A 19 -9.56 2.16 -0.91
C HIS A 19 -10.92 1.72 -1.45
N GLU A 20 -11.74 1.09 -0.59
CA GLU A 20 -13.12 0.71 -0.93
C GLU A 20 -14.01 1.94 -1.10
N TYR A 21 -13.79 2.98 -0.29
CA TYR A 21 -14.50 4.25 -0.42
C TYR A 21 -14.16 4.96 -1.74
N LEU A 22 -12.89 5.01 -2.14
CA LEU A 22 -12.47 5.59 -3.43
C LEU A 22 -13.11 4.84 -4.60
N LEU A 23 -13.16 3.51 -4.52
CA LEU A 23 -13.80 2.68 -5.53
C LEU A 23 -15.32 2.96 -5.61
N GLU A 24 -16.01 3.08 -4.47
CA GLU A 24 -17.42 3.49 -4.44
C GLU A 24 -17.66 4.86 -5.07
N LYS A 25 -16.71 5.80 -4.90
CA LYS A 25 -16.77 7.13 -5.52
C LYS A 25 -16.34 7.16 -6.99
N GLY A 26 -15.92 6.03 -7.56
CA GLY A 26 -15.43 5.96 -8.93
C GLY A 26 -14.10 6.70 -9.14
N ILE A 27 -13.32 6.91 -8.08
CA ILE A 27 -11.99 7.51 -8.16
C ILE A 27 -11.00 6.40 -8.45
N THR A 28 -10.68 6.19 -9.73
CA THR A 28 -9.81 5.12 -10.21
C THR A 28 -8.78 5.63 -11.22
N LEU A 29 -7.75 4.84 -11.46
CA LEU A 29 -6.74 5.02 -12.49
C LEU A 29 -6.79 3.81 -13.42
N ALA A 30 -7.24 4.01 -14.66
CA ALA A 30 -7.44 2.89 -15.59
C ALA A 30 -6.12 2.17 -15.96
N ASN A 31 -4.97 2.86 -15.93
CA ASN A 31 -3.66 2.33 -16.27
C ASN A 31 -2.58 2.98 -15.39
N ALA A 32 -2.60 2.72 -14.08
CA ALA A 32 -1.67 3.36 -13.15
C ALA A 32 -0.21 2.90 -13.31
N GLY A 33 0.02 1.82 -14.06
CA GLY A 33 1.32 1.17 -14.18
C GLY A 33 1.27 -0.27 -13.71
N ALA A 34 2.43 -0.86 -13.46
CA ALA A 34 2.57 -2.24 -13.02
C ALA A 34 3.16 -2.29 -11.60
N PHE A 35 2.50 -3.02 -10.71
CA PHE A 35 2.79 -2.98 -9.28
C PHE A 35 2.82 -4.37 -8.66
N LEU A 36 3.68 -4.56 -7.67
CA LEU A 36 3.46 -5.57 -6.65
C LEU A 36 2.45 -5.03 -5.64
N PHE A 37 1.59 -5.89 -5.12
CA PHE A 37 0.69 -5.57 -4.03
C PHE A 37 0.93 -6.50 -2.85
N HIS A 38 1.21 -5.91 -1.69
CA HIS A 38 1.28 -6.61 -0.42
C HIS A 38 0.01 -6.35 0.39
N ASP A 39 -0.89 -7.33 0.39
CA ASP A 39 -2.00 -7.37 1.33
C ASP A 39 -1.46 -7.62 2.75
N PRO A 40 -1.67 -6.70 3.70
CA PRO A 40 -1.14 -6.87 5.05
C PRO A 40 -1.88 -8.00 5.78
N CYS A 41 -1.21 -8.63 6.75
CA CYS A 41 -1.80 -9.68 7.59
C CYS A 41 -3.11 -9.25 8.29
N HIS A 42 -3.29 -7.93 8.47
CA HIS A 42 -4.51 -7.31 8.97
C HIS A 42 -5.11 -6.40 7.89
N SER A 43 -5.55 -6.99 6.78
CA SER A 43 -6.17 -6.25 5.67
C SER A 43 -7.32 -5.37 6.17
N PRO A 44 -7.34 -4.05 5.87
CA PRO A 44 -8.41 -3.17 6.29
C PRO A 44 -9.64 -3.27 5.40
N MET A 45 -9.50 -3.77 4.16
CA MET A 45 -10.58 -3.96 3.20
C MET A 45 -11.48 -5.14 3.64
N LYS A 46 -12.81 -4.93 3.65
CA LYS A 46 -13.79 -5.89 4.19
C LYS A 46 -14.98 -6.17 3.27
N LEU A 47 -15.27 -5.29 2.32
CA LEU A 47 -16.39 -5.41 1.42
C LEU A 47 -16.10 -6.42 0.29
N GLN A 48 -14.85 -6.54 -0.13
CA GLN A 48 -14.43 -7.55 -1.09
C GLN A 48 -12.96 -7.96 -0.92
N GLU A 49 -12.51 -8.88 -1.77
CA GLU A 49 -11.13 -9.38 -1.78
C GLU A 49 -10.13 -8.23 -2.08
N PRO A 50 -9.06 -8.07 -1.28
CA PRO A 50 -8.11 -6.97 -1.39
C PRO A 50 -7.49 -6.77 -2.77
N LEU A 51 -6.97 -7.83 -3.41
CA LEU A 51 -6.34 -7.72 -4.71
C LEU A 51 -7.35 -7.25 -5.77
N LYS A 52 -8.59 -7.74 -5.71
CA LYS A 52 -9.69 -7.27 -6.56
C LYS A 52 -9.96 -5.77 -6.37
N THR A 53 -9.98 -5.26 -5.13
CA THR A 53 -10.13 -3.82 -4.87
C THR A 53 -8.99 -3.03 -5.50
N VAL A 54 -7.75 -3.45 -5.30
CA VAL A 54 -6.56 -2.74 -5.82
C VAL A 54 -6.52 -2.76 -7.34
N LYS A 55 -6.86 -3.89 -7.99
CA LYS A 55 -6.98 -3.96 -9.44
C LYS A 55 -8.08 -3.06 -10.00
N ALA A 56 -9.22 -2.99 -9.31
CA ALA A 56 -10.30 -2.09 -9.70
C ALA A 56 -9.90 -0.60 -9.59
N LEU A 57 -8.98 -0.27 -8.67
CA LEU A 57 -8.46 1.09 -8.49
C LEU A 57 -7.34 1.45 -9.48
N LEU A 58 -6.45 0.52 -9.81
CA LEU A 58 -5.18 0.81 -10.50
C LEU A 58 -5.04 0.18 -11.90
N GLY A 59 -5.92 -0.76 -12.24
CA GLY A 59 -5.82 -1.61 -13.45
C GLY A 59 -5.29 -3.02 -13.16
N ASP A 60 -5.25 -3.85 -14.20
CA ASP A 60 -5.02 -5.30 -14.05
C ASP A 60 -3.56 -5.71 -13.80
N ASN A 61 -2.60 -4.80 -14.03
CA ASN A 61 -1.16 -5.03 -13.91
C ASN A 61 -0.67 -5.03 -12.44
N VAL A 62 -1.48 -5.54 -11.52
CA VAL A 62 -1.17 -5.66 -10.10
C VAL A 62 -0.98 -7.14 -9.76
N ILE A 63 0.21 -7.48 -9.28
CA ILE A 63 0.60 -8.84 -8.92
C ILE A 63 0.71 -8.93 -7.40
N GLN A 64 0.07 -9.93 -6.81
CA GLN A 64 0.15 -10.16 -5.37
C GLN A 64 1.56 -10.64 -4.98
N SER A 65 2.14 -9.97 -3.99
CA SER A 65 3.35 -10.41 -3.30
C SER A 65 2.95 -10.96 -1.93
N ASP A 66 2.86 -12.28 -1.87
CA ASP A 66 2.42 -13.01 -0.69
C ASP A 66 3.41 -12.90 0.48
N ARG A 67 2.99 -13.43 1.63
CA ARG A 67 3.74 -13.55 2.89
C ARG A 67 3.96 -12.22 3.61
N CYS A 68 4.08 -12.33 4.94
CA CYS A 68 4.34 -11.22 5.85
C CYS A 68 5.66 -10.53 5.50
N CYS A 69 5.74 -9.21 5.65
CA CYS A 69 6.99 -8.46 5.46
C CYS A 69 8.06 -8.76 6.52
N GLY A 70 7.69 -9.40 7.64
CA GLY A 70 8.60 -9.81 8.70
C GLY A 70 8.94 -8.72 9.71
N GLU A 71 8.47 -7.49 9.53
CA GLU A 71 8.86 -6.35 10.38
C GLU A 71 7.70 -5.65 11.09
N ALA A 72 6.52 -5.61 10.46
CA ALA A 72 5.35 -4.94 11.00
C ALA A 72 4.93 -5.48 12.38
N GLY A 73 4.25 -4.64 13.16
CA GLY A 73 3.67 -5.05 14.46
C GLY A 73 4.71 -5.30 15.55
N THR A 74 5.85 -4.59 15.53
CA THR A 74 6.98 -4.73 16.48
C THR A 74 7.71 -6.08 16.44
N LEU A 75 7.42 -6.94 15.45
CA LEU A 75 8.00 -8.28 15.36
C LEU A 75 9.53 -8.24 15.23
N ALA A 76 10.06 -7.37 14.37
CA ALA A 76 11.52 -7.25 14.17
C ALA A 76 12.26 -6.81 15.44
N LEU A 77 11.64 -5.96 16.27
CA LEU A 77 12.24 -5.48 17.52
C LEU A 77 12.21 -6.57 18.60
N ASN A 78 11.10 -7.30 18.71
CA ASN A 78 10.90 -8.27 19.78
C ASN A 78 11.52 -9.65 19.46
N ARG A 79 11.57 -10.04 18.18
CA ARG A 79 12.05 -11.35 17.70
C ARG A 79 12.84 -11.21 16.40
N PRO A 80 14.02 -10.57 16.44
CA PRO A 80 14.87 -10.41 15.25
C PRO A 80 15.30 -11.75 14.63
N ASP A 81 15.44 -12.78 15.46
CA ASP A 81 15.76 -14.16 15.05
C ASP A 81 14.70 -14.76 14.13
N VAL A 82 13.41 -14.49 14.41
CA VAL A 82 12.29 -14.95 13.60
C VAL A 82 12.06 -14.02 12.41
N SER A 83 12.09 -12.71 12.65
CA SER A 83 11.86 -11.67 11.64
C SER A 83 12.79 -11.83 10.44
N THR A 84 14.08 -12.13 10.67
CA THR A 84 15.07 -12.33 9.60
C THR A 84 14.67 -13.46 8.65
N GLN A 85 14.17 -14.58 9.19
CA GLN A 85 13.73 -15.70 8.35
C GLN A 85 12.46 -15.38 7.57
N VAL A 86 11.52 -14.65 8.19
CA VAL A 86 10.32 -14.17 7.48
C VAL A 86 10.70 -13.20 6.36
N ARG A 87 11.69 -12.33 6.59
CA ARG A 87 12.22 -11.40 5.57
C ARG A 87 12.76 -12.15 4.36
N PHE A 88 13.59 -13.18 4.54
CA PHE A 88 14.11 -13.97 3.40
C PHE A 88 12.97 -14.60 2.59
N ARG A 89 11.96 -15.14 3.27
CA ARG A 89 10.80 -15.71 2.57
C ARG A 89 10.02 -14.65 1.80
N LYS A 90 9.92 -13.43 2.32
CA LYS A 90 9.30 -12.30 1.63
C LYS A 90 10.10 -11.86 0.40
N GLU A 91 11.42 -11.80 0.54
CA GLU A 91 12.34 -11.45 -0.55
C GLU A 91 12.17 -12.40 -1.74
N GLU A 92 12.07 -13.72 -1.49
CA GLU A 92 11.77 -14.69 -2.55
C GLU A 92 10.45 -14.40 -3.29
N GLU A 93 9.39 -14.00 -2.57
CA GLU A 93 8.11 -13.66 -3.19
C GLU A 93 8.16 -12.32 -3.95
N ILE A 94 8.97 -11.37 -3.48
CA ILE A 94 9.24 -10.12 -4.21
C ILE A 94 9.99 -10.41 -5.52
N LEU A 95 11.03 -11.24 -5.49
CA LEU A 95 11.80 -11.62 -6.68
C LEU A 95 10.95 -12.40 -7.69
N LYS A 96 10.06 -13.28 -7.23
CA LYS A 96 9.08 -13.93 -8.10
C LYS A 96 8.13 -12.93 -8.74
N GLY A 97 7.61 -11.99 -7.95
CA GLY A 97 6.75 -10.92 -8.43
C GLY A 97 7.46 -10.02 -9.44
N GLU A 98 8.71 -9.64 -9.19
CA GLU A 98 9.58 -8.91 -10.12
C GLU A 98 9.65 -9.65 -11.45
N ALA A 99 10.01 -10.94 -11.44
CA ALA A 99 10.11 -11.74 -12.65
C ALA A 99 8.80 -11.79 -13.45
N GLN A 100 7.63 -11.78 -12.79
CA GLN A 100 6.34 -11.73 -13.44
C GLN A 100 6.03 -10.33 -14.00
N LEU A 101 6.29 -9.26 -13.24
CA LEU A 101 6.08 -7.88 -13.71
C LEU A 101 6.94 -7.55 -14.92
N ARG A 102 8.19 -8.05 -14.98
CA ARG A 102 9.09 -7.86 -16.12
C ARG A 102 8.60 -8.54 -17.42
N GLN A 103 7.62 -9.44 -17.34
CA GLN A 103 6.98 -10.03 -18.52
C GLN A 103 5.82 -9.18 -19.05
N LEU A 104 5.38 -8.17 -18.29
CA LEU A 104 4.29 -7.29 -18.70
C LEU A 104 4.79 -6.25 -19.71
N PRO A 105 3.96 -5.89 -20.72
CA PRO A 105 4.28 -4.82 -21.64
C PRO A 105 4.49 -3.49 -20.91
N GLY A 106 5.51 -2.74 -21.30
CA GLY A 106 5.80 -1.42 -20.72
C GLY A 106 6.61 -1.43 -19.42
N VAL A 107 7.02 -2.61 -18.92
CA VAL A 107 7.97 -2.73 -17.81
C VAL A 107 9.35 -3.06 -18.38
N GLY A 108 10.25 -2.08 -18.43
CA GLY A 108 11.62 -2.26 -18.90
C GLY A 108 12.44 -3.14 -17.95
N ALA A 109 13.53 -3.74 -18.44
CA ALA A 109 14.35 -4.66 -17.65
C ALA A 109 15.04 -4.00 -16.44
N LYS A 110 15.22 -2.68 -16.45
CA LYS A 110 15.91 -1.92 -15.39
C LYS A 110 15.03 -0.86 -14.71
N ASP A 111 13.74 -0.83 -15.04
CA ASP A 111 12.85 0.17 -14.47
C ASP A 111 12.65 -0.10 -12.98
N ASN A 112 12.51 0.96 -12.18
CA ASN A 112 12.17 0.79 -10.78
C ASN A 112 10.78 0.15 -10.67
N LEU A 113 10.65 -0.82 -9.75
CA LEU A 113 9.38 -1.46 -9.46
C LEU A 113 8.83 -0.92 -8.15
N LYS A 114 7.51 -0.86 -8.05
CA LYS A 114 6.82 -0.44 -6.84
C LYS A 114 6.09 -1.61 -6.19
N ILE A 115 6.16 -1.69 -4.86
CA ILE A 115 5.31 -2.53 -4.04
C ILE A 115 4.36 -1.67 -3.23
N LEU A 116 3.07 -1.85 -3.45
CA LEU A 116 2.02 -1.09 -2.79
C LEU A 116 1.45 -1.86 -1.61
N THR A 117 1.06 -1.16 -0.56
CA THR A 117 0.34 -1.74 0.58
C THR A 117 -0.70 -0.77 1.13
N SER A 118 -1.61 -1.30 1.96
CA SER A 118 -2.63 -0.55 2.69
C SER A 118 -2.34 -0.49 4.20
N CYS A 119 -1.09 -0.73 4.62
CA CYS A 119 -0.70 -0.73 6.03
C CYS A 119 0.59 0.08 6.25
N PRO A 120 0.58 1.13 7.10
CA PRO A 120 1.77 1.94 7.38
C PRO A 120 2.92 1.13 8.00
N ALA A 121 2.60 0.15 8.85
CA ALA A 121 3.62 -0.71 9.44
C ALA A 121 4.26 -1.66 8.41
N CYS A 122 3.47 -2.18 7.46
CA CYS A 122 4.03 -2.94 6.35
C CYS A 122 4.85 -2.04 5.42
N LEU A 123 4.40 -0.81 5.15
CA LEU A 123 5.15 0.15 4.34
C LEU A 123 6.56 0.36 4.89
N GLN A 124 6.69 0.64 6.19
CA GLN A 124 7.99 0.77 6.85
C GLN A 124 8.87 -0.45 6.64
N GLY A 125 8.32 -1.66 6.80
CA GLY A 125 9.09 -2.89 6.61
C GLY A 125 9.46 -3.17 5.16
N LEU A 126 8.52 -2.93 4.23
CA LEU A 126 8.74 -3.12 2.79
C LEU A 126 9.80 -2.16 2.25
N SER A 127 9.94 -0.95 2.80
CA SER A 127 10.98 0.01 2.41
C SER A 127 12.41 -0.51 2.61
N ARG A 128 12.60 -1.56 3.42
CA ARG A 128 13.92 -2.17 3.67
C ARG A 128 14.32 -3.26 2.67
N PHE A 129 13.47 -3.53 1.70
CA PHE A 129 13.76 -4.40 0.56
C PHE A 129 14.25 -3.60 -0.66
N GLY A 130 14.52 -2.29 -0.49
CA GLY A 130 14.84 -1.39 -1.61
C GLY A 130 16.03 -1.84 -2.45
N GLU A 131 17.02 -2.46 -1.82
CA GLU A 131 18.25 -2.95 -2.48
C GLU A 131 18.18 -4.44 -2.87
N ASP A 132 17.07 -5.11 -2.62
CA ASP A 132 16.98 -6.58 -2.76
C ASP A 132 16.57 -7.03 -4.18
N LEU A 133 16.23 -6.12 -5.10
CA LEU A 133 15.93 -6.51 -6.48
C LEU A 133 17.21 -6.72 -7.29
N GLN A 134 17.16 -7.70 -8.20
CA GLN A 134 18.30 -8.00 -9.06
C GLN A 134 18.53 -6.95 -10.15
N SER A 135 17.47 -6.26 -10.57
CA SER A 135 17.48 -5.48 -11.82
C SER A 135 17.20 -3.98 -11.66
N GLY A 136 16.84 -3.51 -10.46
CA GLY A 136 16.49 -2.10 -10.21
C GLY A 136 16.21 -1.81 -8.73
N LEU A 137 15.58 -0.68 -8.43
CA LEU A 137 15.17 -0.32 -7.06
C LEU A 137 13.75 -0.80 -6.79
N LEU A 138 13.50 -1.41 -5.62
CA LEU A 138 12.13 -1.58 -5.11
C LEU A 138 11.72 -0.34 -4.32
N GLN A 139 10.62 0.28 -4.72
CA GLN A 139 10.02 1.39 -4.00
C GLN A 139 8.75 0.88 -3.28
N ALA A 140 8.73 0.97 -1.96
CA ALA A 140 7.52 0.71 -1.21
C ALA A 140 6.69 1.99 -1.10
N ASP A 141 5.40 1.90 -1.39
CA ASP A 141 4.47 3.03 -1.25
C ASP A 141 3.09 2.57 -0.77
N TYR A 142 2.26 3.53 -0.43
CA TYR A 142 0.88 3.33 -0.01
C TYR A 142 -0.06 3.54 -1.20
N ILE A 143 -1.07 2.70 -1.37
CA ILE A 143 -1.94 2.74 -2.57
C ILE A 143 -2.58 4.13 -2.77
N VAL A 144 -3.14 4.75 -1.72
CA VAL A 144 -3.73 6.09 -1.86
C VAL A 144 -2.70 7.19 -2.14
N VAL A 145 -1.45 7.01 -1.75
CA VAL A 145 -0.37 7.97 -2.02
C VAL A 145 0.03 7.89 -3.49
N GLU A 146 0.19 6.68 -4.02
CA GLU A 146 0.42 6.45 -5.44
C GLU A 146 -0.71 7.06 -6.28
N MET A 147 -1.96 6.82 -5.86
CA MET A 147 -3.12 7.40 -6.54
C MET A 147 -3.12 8.93 -6.49
N ALA A 148 -2.88 9.52 -5.32
CA ALA A 148 -2.83 10.96 -5.15
C ALA A 148 -1.75 11.59 -6.04
N HIS A 149 -0.57 10.98 -6.10
CA HIS A 149 0.52 11.43 -6.95
C HIS A 149 0.14 11.47 -8.43
N GLN A 150 -0.53 10.41 -8.93
CA GLN A 150 -0.93 10.36 -10.34
C GLN A 150 -2.13 11.25 -10.67
N ILE A 151 -3.10 11.38 -9.76
CA ILE A 151 -4.31 12.18 -9.98
C ILE A 151 -4.03 13.67 -9.81
N LEU A 152 -3.27 14.05 -8.78
CA LEU A 152 -3.06 15.44 -8.37
C LEU A 152 -1.70 16.00 -8.82
N GLY A 153 -0.80 15.16 -9.33
CA GLY A 153 0.53 15.53 -9.82
C GLY A 153 1.61 15.54 -8.73
N GLU A 154 2.87 15.74 -9.13
CA GLU A 154 4.05 15.62 -8.25
C GLU A 154 4.02 16.57 -7.04
N GLN A 155 3.38 17.74 -7.17
CA GLN A 155 3.30 18.75 -6.12
C GLN A 155 2.12 18.54 -5.14
N TRP A 156 1.40 17.41 -5.25
CA TRP A 156 0.19 17.15 -4.46
C TRP A 156 0.41 17.33 -2.95
N LEU A 157 1.54 16.85 -2.41
CA LEU A 157 1.82 16.87 -0.98
C LEU A 157 2.21 18.28 -0.49
N PRO A 158 3.19 18.98 -1.08
CA PRO A 158 3.47 20.37 -0.74
C PRO A 158 2.23 21.27 -0.83
N ASP A 159 1.45 21.14 -1.90
CA ASP A 159 0.23 21.94 -2.11
C ASP A 159 -0.85 21.61 -1.07
N TYR A 160 -1.02 20.32 -0.75
CA TYR A 160 -1.92 19.88 0.31
C TYR A 160 -1.51 20.47 1.67
N VAL A 161 -0.24 20.35 2.05
CA VAL A 161 0.29 20.86 3.33
C VAL A 161 0.13 22.38 3.41
N LYS A 162 0.43 23.11 2.33
CA LYS A 162 0.25 24.56 2.28
C LYS A 162 -1.21 24.96 2.53
N ARG A 163 -2.16 24.37 1.79
CA ARG A 163 -3.59 24.65 1.96
C ARG A 163 -4.11 24.28 3.35
N ALA A 164 -3.69 23.13 3.89
CA ALA A 164 -4.09 22.68 5.22
C ALA A 164 -3.58 23.65 6.32
N ASN A 165 -2.37 24.17 6.18
CA ASN A 165 -1.81 25.17 7.10
C ASN A 165 -2.49 26.55 6.98
N GLU A 166 -2.88 26.96 5.77
CA GLU A 166 -3.59 28.22 5.53
C GLU A 166 -5.02 28.20 6.09
N GLY A 167 -5.68 27.04 6.11
CA GLY A 167 -7.03 26.85 6.65
C GLY A 167 -7.15 26.83 8.18
N GLY A 168 -6.04 27.05 8.90
CA GLY A 168 -6.01 26.99 10.36
C GLY A 168 -6.15 25.57 10.87
N ILE A 169 -5.03 24.84 10.99
CA ILE A 169 -4.99 23.62 11.80
C ILE A 169 -5.40 24.02 13.21
N GLU A 170 -6.61 23.64 13.64
CA GLU A 170 -6.98 23.71 15.05
C GLU A 170 -6.01 22.82 15.82
N ARG A 171 -5.04 23.46 16.49
CA ARG A 171 -4.07 22.77 17.33
C ARG A 171 -4.80 22.37 18.61
N VAL A 172 -5.26 21.12 18.67
CA VAL A 172 -6.02 20.61 19.81
C VAL A 172 -5.16 20.50 21.09
N LEU A 173 -3.83 20.58 21.00
CA LEU A 173 -2.94 20.58 22.17
C LEU A 173 -1.70 21.47 21.91
N VAL A 174 -1.45 22.41 22.84
CA VAL A 174 -0.15 23.05 23.09
C VAL A 174 0.29 22.65 24.49
#